data_AF-A0A2U4A0P6-F1
#
_entry.id   AF-A0A2U4A0P6-F1
#
_cell.length_a   1.000
_cell.length_b   1.000
_cell.length_c   1.000
_cell.angle_alpha   90.00
_cell.angle_beta   90.00
_cell.angle_gamma   90.00
#
_symmetry.space_group_name_H-M   'P 1'
#
loop_
_entity.id
_entity.type
_entity.pdbx_description
1 polymer ?
#
loop_
_entity_poly.entity_id
_entity_poly.type
_entity_poly.pdbx_seq_one_letter_code
_entity_poly.pdbx_strand_id
1 'polypeptide(L)'
;MRCLNMIMAESPGLVTICLLGYLLSAECTVFLDRENATKILNRPKRYNSGKLEEFVRGNLERECIEEKCSFEEAREVFENTEKTTEFWKQYVDATCSIKNGRCKQFCKKGADNKVVCSCTAGYRLAEDQKSCEPAVPFPCGRVSVSNTRMKFTRAETIFSNMDYENSTEAEIIFDNIIQSNQSSNDVTRIVGGEDAIRGQFPWQVLLSDEIDGFCGGSIINEKWVVTAAHCLKPGVKITVVAGEHNTEETEPTEQKRNVIRAIPHHSYNASVNKYSHDIALLELDEPLMLNSYVTPICIADREYTNIFLKFGYGYVSGWGRVFNRGRSASILQYLKVPLVDRATCLRSTKFTIYNHMFCAGFHEGGKDSCQGDSGGPHVTEVEGTSFLTGIISWGEECAVKGKYGIYTKVSRYVNWIKEKTKLT
;
A
#
# COMPACT_ATOMS: atom_id res chain seq x y z
N MET A 1 -9.73 26.00 74.72
CA MET A 1 -10.81 25.41 75.55
C MET A 1 -12.14 26.00 75.10
N ARG A 2 -13.24 25.22 75.24
CA ARG A 2 -14.67 25.61 75.42
C ARG A 2 -15.12 26.99 74.89
N CYS A 3 -15.95 27.06 73.84
CA CYS A 3 -17.42 26.89 73.82
C CYS A 3 -18.22 28.13 74.27
N LEU A 4 -19.10 28.62 73.38
CA LEU A 4 -20.48 29.15 73.57
C LEU A 4 -20.89 29.84 72.23
N ASN A 5 -21.71 29.21 71.39
CA ASN A 5 -23.19 29.29 71.33
C ASN A 5 -23.72 30.74 71.37
N MET A 6 -24.27 31.30 70.28
CA MET A 6 -25.58 31.00 69.64
C MET A 6 -26.75 31.48 70.53
N ILE A 7 -27.61 32.42 70.10
CA ILE A 7 -28.89 32.13 69.42
C ILE A 7 -29.51 33.41 68.80
N MET A 8 -30.14 33.23 67.62
CA MET A 8 -31.35 33.83 66.98
C MET A 8 -32.07 35.04 67.64
N ALA A 9 -32.83 35.91 66.96
CA ALA A 9 -33.43 35.88 65.60
C ALA A 9 -33.45 37.32 65.00
N GLU A 10 -34.25 37.78 64.01
CA GLU A 10 -35.34 37.23 63.15
C GLU A 10 -35.40 38.10 61.84
N SER A 11 -35.46 37.53 60.63
CA SER A 11 -36.62 37.38 59.70
C SER A 11 -37.41 38.67 59.29
N PRO A 12 -37.99 38.76 58.06
CA PRO A 12 -37.58 38.20 56.76
C PRO A 12 -37.71 39.19 55.56
N GLY A 13 -37.00 38.99 54.43
CA GLY A 13 -37.26 39.82 53.24
C GLY A 13 -36.38 39.61 51.98
N LEU A 14 -36.99 39.01 50.94
CA LEU A 14 -36.83 39.34 49.51
C LEU A 14 -35.48 39.25 48.75
N VAL A 15 -34.32 39.00 49.38
CA VAL A 15 -33.03 38.97 48.63
C VAL A 15 -32.63 37.56 48.11
N THR A 16 -33.22 36.49 48.63
CA THR A 16 -32.81 35.10 48.37
C THR A 16 -33.30 34.46 47.06
N ILE A 17 -33.82 35.25 46.10
CA ILE A 17 -34.13 34.77 44.74
C ILE A 17 -33.00 35.09 43.73
N CYS A 18 -32.19 36.13 43.98
CA CYS A 18 -31.09 36.50 43.06
C CYS A 18 -29.79 35.71 43.26
N LEU A 19 -29.65 34.94 44.34
CA LEU A 19 -28.41 34.18 44.66
C LEU A 19 -28.50 32.67 44.37
N LEU A 20 -29.70 32.12 44.15
CA LEU A 20 -29.87 30.73 43.67
C LEU A 20 -29.66 30.59 42.15
N GLY A 21 -29.58 31.69 41.40
CA GLY A 21 -29.22 31.69 39.98
C GLY A 21 -27.72 31.65 39.68
N TYR A 22 -26.85 31.80 40.69
CA TYR A 22 -25.39 31.94 40.52
C TYR A 22 -24.56 30.73 40.97
N LEU A 23 -25.20 29.63 41.38
CA LEU A 23 -24.55 28.41 41.90
C LEU A 23 -24.83 27.13 41.08
N LEU A 24 -25.35 27.27 39.86
CA LEU A 24 -25.69 26.15 38.96
C LEU A 24 -25.15 26.28 37.52
N SER A 25 -24.06 27.02 37.33
CA SER A 25 -23.41 27.19 36.01
C SER A 25 -21.87 27.19 36.06
N ALA A 26 -21.30 26.59 37.10
CA ALA A 26 -19.86 26.36 37.25
C ALA A 26 -19.41 24.98 36.75
N GLU A 27 -19.84 24.57 35.55
CA GLU A 27 -19.15 23.50 34.81
C GLU A 27 -17.98 24.11 34.03
N CYS A 28 -16.77 24.00 34.59
CA CYS A 28 -15.54 24.21 33.82
C CYS A 28 -15.40 23.10 32.77
N THR A 29 -15.95 23.32 31.59
CA THR A 29 -15.74 22.49 30.41
C THR A 29 -14.31 22.66 29.89
N VAL A 30 -13.38 21.89 30.46
CA VAL A 30 -11.97 21.78 30.02
C VAL A 30 -11.85 21.14 28.61
N PHE A 31 -12.96 20.65 28.05
CA PHE A 31 -13.04 20.04 26.73
C PHE A 31 -14.04 20.78 25.83
N LEU A 32 -13.61 21.10 24.61
CA LEU A 32 -14.45 21.64 23.55
C LEU A 32 -15.40 20.56 23.01
N ASP A 33 -16.63 20.95 22.72
CA ASP A 33 -17.59 20.14 21.97
C ASP A 33 -17.00 19.68 20.62
N ARG A 34 -17.45 18.52 20.13
CA ARG A 34 -16.91 17.84 18.94
C ARG A 34 -17.07 18.64 17.65
N GLU A 35 -18.09 19.51 17.51
CA GLU A 35 -18.25 20.37 16.34
C GLU A 35 -17.39 21.64 16.40
N ASN A 36 -16.87 21.99 17.59
CA ASN A 36 -15.99 23.14 17.79
C ASN A 36 -14.52 22.73 17.94
N ALA A 37 -14.21 21.52 18.42
CA ALA A 37 -12.86 20.98 18.52
C ALA A 37 -12.19 20.83 17.14
N THR A 38 -12.95 20.45 16.11
CA THR A 38 -12.48 20.39 14.72
C THR A 38 -12.25 21.76 14.09
N LYS A 39 -12.94 22.82 14.56
CA LYS A 39 -12.69 24.21 14.13
C LYS A 39 -11.37 24.78 14.67
N ILE A 40 -10.91 24.30 15.83
CA ILE A 40 -9.65 24.76 16.44
C ILE A 40 -8.41 24.04 15.87
N LEU A 41 -8.56 22.80 15.37
CA LEU A 41 -7.44 22.05 14.78
C LEU A 41 -7.38 22.08 13.24
N ASN A 42 -8.41 22.62 12.57
CA ASN A 42 -8.25 23.08 11.19
C ASN A 42 -7.46 24.41 11.18
N ARG A 43 -6.12 24.33 11.21
CA ARG A 43 -5.28 25.44 10.73
C ARG A 43 -5.46 25.50 9.21
N PRO A 44 -6.19 26.49 8.63
CA PRO A 44 -6.13 26.67 7.18
C PRO A 44 -4.69 26.96 6.79
N LYS A 45 -4.28 26.54 5.59
CA LYS A 45 -3.09 27.14 4.97
C LYS A 45 -3.26 28.66 4.98
N ARG A 46 -2.23 29.42 5.35
CA ARG A 46 -2.26 30.87 5.13
C ARG A 46 -2.16 31.18 3.63
N TYR A 47 -1.32 30.44 2.91
CA TYR A 47 -1.06 30.68 1.49
C TYR A 47 -2.19 30.25 0.53
N ASN A 48 -2.35 30.98 -0.59
CA ASN A 48 -3.41 30.89 -1.61
C ASN A 48 -4.81 31.36 -1.15
N SER A 49 -4.90 32.28 -0.19
CA SER A 49 -6.18 32.79 0.33
C SER A 49 -6.49 34.27 0.02
N GLY A 50 -5.54 35.07 -0.48
CA GLY A 50 -5.75 36.51 -0.71
C GLY A 50 -5.01 37.09 -1.93
N LYS A 51 -5.62 38.08 -2.59
CA LYS A 51 -5.13 38.73 -3.84
C LYS A 51 -3.93 39.70 -3.66
N LEU A 52 -3.29 39.73 -2.49
CA LEU A 52 -2.28 40.75 -2.13
C LEU A 52 -1.11 40.18 -1.30
N GLU A 53 -0.93 38.87 -1.27
CA GLU A 53 0.10 38.20 -0.46
C GLU A 53 1.53 38.63 -0.87
N GLU A 54 1.75 38.90 -2.16
CA GLU A 54 2.99 39.46 -2.74
C GLU A 54 3.43 40.84 -2.17
N PHE A 55 2.54 41.56 -1.47
CA PHE A 55 2.88 42.83 -0.82
C PHE A 55 3.33 42.67 0.65
N VAL A 56 3.28 41.46 1.20
CA VAL A 56 3.72 41.16 2.56
C VAL A 56 5.18 40.77 2.53
N ARG A 57 6.02 41.38 3.39
CA ARG A 57 7.43 40.97 3.50
C ARG A 57 7.52 39.52 3.99
N GLY A 58 8.27 38.71 3.24
CA GLY A 58 8.52 37.31 3.53
C GLY A 58 9.06 37.09 4.94
N ASN A 59 8.61 36.02 5.58
CA ASN A 59 8.98 35.66 6.94
C ASN A 59 9.30 34.16 7.03
N LEU A 60 10.57 33.86 7.33
CA LEU A 60 11.12 32.51 7.40
C LEU A 60 10.27 31.56 8.25
N GLU A 61 9.87 32.03 9.44
CA GLU A 61 9.14 31.19 10.39
C GLU A 61 7.73 30.92 9.89
N ARG A 62 7.01 31.94 9.40
CA ARG A 62 5.64 31.82 8.88
C ARG A 62 5.53 30.96 7.61
N GLU A 63 6.42 31.18 6.64
CA GLU A 63 6.29 30.58 5.29
C GLU A 63 7.02 29.25 5.18
N CYS A 64 8.20 29.13 5.78
CA CYS A 64 9.04 27.94 5.62
C CYS A 64 9.10 27.03 6.86
N ILE A 65 8.99 27.54 8.10
CA ILE A 65 9.08 26.68 9.30
C ILE A 65 7.68 26.18 9.74
N GLU A 66 6.69 27.08 9.80
CA GLU A 66 5.30 26.77 10.14
C GLU A 66 4.53 26.13 8.97
N GLU A 67 4.90 26.45 7.73
CA GLU A 67 4.31 25.98 6.49
C GLU A 67 5.38 25.47 5.51
N LYS A 68 4.99 25.07 4.30
CA LYS A 68 5.92 24.54 3.28
C LYS A 68 6.07 25.54 2.13
N CYS A 69 7.19 26.23 2.10
CA CYS A 69 7.52 27.20 1.05
C CYS A 69 8.17 26.56 -0.21
N SER A 70 8.12 27.31 -1.30
CA SER A 70 8.83 27.15 -2.55
C SER A 70 10.22 27.81 -2.50
N PHE A 71 11.04 27.59 -3.54
CA PHE A 71 12.35 28.23 -3.62
C PHE A 71 12.23 29.75 -3.73
N GLU A 72 11.16 30.24 -4.39
CA GLU A 72 10.95 31.66 -4.63
C GLU A 72 10.51 32.38 -3.36
N GLU A 73 9.57 31.81 -2.60
CA GLU A 73 9.20 32.32 -1.27
C GLU A 73 10.42 32.30 -0.31
N ALA A 74 11.25 31.24 -0.34
CA ALA A 74 12.51 31.25 0.40
C ALA A 74 13.48 32.35 -0.09
N ARG A 75 13.52 32.64 -1.40
CA ARG A 75 14.34 33.71 -1.99
C ARG A 75 13.89 35.10 -1.56
N GLU A 76 12.59 35.30 -1.41
CA GLU A 76 11.99 36.53 -0.89
C GLU A 76 12.29 36.73 0.60
N VAL A 77 12.36 35.66 1.39
CA VAL A 77 12.73 35.71 2.81
C VAL A 77 14.19 36.14 3.04
N PHE A 78 15.14 35.63 2.26
CA PHE A 78 16.57 35.90 2.47
C PHE A 78 17.11 37.08 1.65
N GLU A 79 16.38 37.54 0.64
CA GLU A 79 16.75 38.62 -0.31
C GLU A 79 18.16 38.42 -0.95
N ASN A 80 18.69 37.18 -0.93
CA ASN A 80 20.07 36.86 -1.30
C ASN A 80 20.21 35.41 -1.79
N THR A 81 20.75 35.23 -3.00
CA THR A 81 20.82 33.92 -3.68
C THR A 81 21.68 32.88 -2.96
N GLU A 82 22.82 33.28 -2.37
CA GLU A 82 23.70 32.34 -1.66
C GLU A 82 23.06 31.85 -0.36
N LYS A 83 22.56 32.77 0.49
CA LYS A 83 21.84 32.43 1.73
C LYS A 83 20.58 31.62 1.44
N THR A 84 19.83 31.97 0.40
CA THR A 84 18.68 31.16 -0.06
C THR A 84 19.14 29.76 -0.44
N THR A 85 20.26 29.61 -1.15
CA THR A 85 20.77 28.31 -1.58
C THR A 85 21.32 27.49 -0.41
N GLU A 86 21.96 28.11 0.58
CA GLU A 86 22.40 27.45 1.82
C GLU A 86 21.23 27.02 2.69
N PHE A 87 20.26 27.92 2.91
CA PHE A 87 19.01 27.56 3.56
C PHE A 87 18.31 26.44 2.80
N TRP A 88 18.16 26.53 1.48
CA TRP A 88 17.44 25.53 0.68
C TRP A 88 18.13 24.17 0.67
N LYS A 89 19.46 24.11 0.75
CA LYS A 89 20.20 22.86 0.98
C LYS A 89 19.76 22.19 2.29
N GLN A 90 19.62 22.94 3.38
CA GLN A 90 19.19 22.43 4.70
C GLN A 90 17.67 22.26 4.83
N TYR A 91 16.88 23.12 4.20
CA TYR A 91 15.42 23.09 4.21
C TYR A 91 14.87 21.90 3.42
N VAL A 92 15.60 21.53 2.36
CA VAL A 92 15.35 20.32 1.57
C VAL A 92 16.35 19.20 1.92
N ASP A 93 17.01 19.27 3.09
CA ASP A 93 17.60 18.09 3.74
C ASP A 93 16.44 17.20 4.18
N ALA A 94 16.02 16.36 3.25
CA ALA A 94 15.02 15.34 3.45
C ALA A 94 15.44 14.51 4.67
N THR A 95 14.67 14.56 5.76
CA THR A 95 14.79 13.61 6.86
C THR A 95 14.18 12.27 6.44
N CYS A 96 14.42 11.16 7.17
CA CYS A 96 13.74 9.90 6.82
C CYS A 96 12.20 10.00 6.88
N SER A 97 11.66 10.93 7.67
CA SER A 97 10.21 11.23 7.73
C SER A 97 9.70 12.04 6.51
N ILE A 98 10.58 12.71 5.76
CA ILE A 98 10.24 13.60 4.65
C ILE A 98 10.87 13.04 3.37
N LYS A 99 10.05 12.55 2.42
CA LYS A 99 10.52 11.93 1.17
C LYS A 99 11.55 10.79 1.39
N ASN A 100 11.42 10.02 2.47
CA ASN A 100 12.34 8.91 2.82
C ASN A 100 13.83 9.30 2.81
N GLY A 101 14.17 10.55 3.15
CA GLY A 101 15.55 11.05 3.10
C GLY A 101 16.19 11.10 1.70
N ARG A 102 15.37 11.08 0.64
CA ARG A 102 15.74 10.79 -0.76
C ARG A 102 16.37 9.41 -0.98
N CYS A 103 16.27 8.50 0.00
CA CYS A 103 16.71 7.12 -0.18
C CYS A 103 15.69 6.37 -1.05
N LYS A 104 16.17 5.66 -2.07
CA LYS A 104 15.30 4.90 -2.98
C LYS A 104 14.56 3.73 -2.30
N GLN A 105 15.16 3.13 -1.27
CA GLN A 105 14.56 2.00 -0.53
C GLN A 105 14.48 2.31 0.97
N PHE A 106 15.59 2.21 1.72
CA PHE A 106 15.58 2.40 3.17
C PHE A 106 16.42 3.61 3.60
N CYS A 107 15.97 4.30 4.65
CA CYS A 107 16.55 5.48 5.26
C CYS A 107 16.70 5.26 6.76
N LYS A 108 17.86 5.59 7.33
CA LYS A 108 18.10 5.60 8.78
C LYS A 108 18.80 6.89 9.17
N LYS A 109 18.53 7.37 10.39
CA LYS A 109 19.24 8.51 10.97
C LYS A 109 20.59 8.02 11.51
N GLY A 110 21.69 8.52 10.96
CA GLY A 110 23.05 8.23 11.40
C GLY A 110 23.43 9.02 12.67
N ALA A 111 24.64 8.76 13.18
CA ALA A 111 25.15 9.37 14.41
C ALA A 111 25.14 10.91 14.38
N ASP A 112 25.55 11.51 13.25
CA ASP A 112 25.61 12.97 13.04
C ASP A 112 24.22 13.61 12.76
N ASN A 113 23.11 12.94 13.08
CA ASN A 113 21.75 13.23 12.58
C ASN A 113 21.56 13.16 11.05
N LYS A 114 22.62 12.92 10.27
CA LYS A 114 22.60 12.78 8.80
C LYS A 114 21.77 11.57 8.34
N VAL A 115 21.23 11.65 7.13
CA VAL A 115 20.56 10.53 6.47
C VAL A 115 21.56 9.51 5.95
N VAL A 116 21.39 8.25 6.34
CA VAL A 116 22.08 7.09 5.79
C VAL A 116 21.07 6.24 5.01
N CYS A 117 21.32 6.03 3.73
CA CYS A 117 20.49 5.16 2.90
C CYS A 117 21.01 3.72 2.89
N SER A 118 20.13 2.76 2.67
CA SER A 118 20.47 1.36 2.50
C SER A 118 19.49 0.65 1.58
N CYS A 119 19.92 -0.48 1.02
CA CYS A 119 19.17 -1.24 0.01
C CYS A 119 18.80 -2.64 0.53
N THR A 120 17.81 -3.25 -0.13
CA THR A 120 17.39 -4.63 0.12
C THR A 120 18.34 -5.65 -0.52
N ALA A 121 18.24 -6.92 -0.14
CA ALA A 121 19.08 -7.98 -0.70
C ALA A 121 18.93 -8.06 -2.23
N GLY A 122 20.06 -8.31 -2.92
CA GLY A 122 20.12 -8.27 -4.39
C GLY A 122 20.30 -6.86 -4.98
N TYR A 123 20.36 -5.81 -4.16
CA TYR A 123 20.69 -4.45 -4.58
C TYR A 123 21.93 -3.92 -3.86
N ARG A 124 22.68 -3.04 -4.53
CA ARG A 124 23.77 -2.24 -3.95
C ARG A 124 23.38 -0.76 -3.90
N LEU A 125 23.92 -0.05 -2.92
CA LEU A 125 23.82 1.41 -2.88
C LEU A 125 24.71 1.99 -4.01
N ALA A 126 24.19 2.95 -4.75
CA ALA A 126 24.93 3.62 -5.82
C ALA A 126 25.89 4.69 -5.27
N GLU A 127 26.72 5.24 -6.15
CA GLU A 127 27.74 6.24 -5.79
C GLU A 127 27.14 7.52 -5.21
N ASP A 128 25.91 7.87 -5.59
CA ASP A 128 25.13 9.01 -5.06
C ASP A 128 24.72 8.86 -3.58
N GLN A 129 24.97 7.68 -2.95
CA GLN A 129 24.57 7.32 -1.59
C GLN A 129 23.05 7.39 -1.33
N LYS A 130 22.23 7.38 -2.39
CA LYS A 130 20.76 7.53 -2.33
C LYS A 130 20.03 6.45 -3.12
N SER A 131 20.51 6.12 -4.32
CA SER A 131 19.93 5.18 -5.25
C SER A 131 20.30 3.73 -4.93
N CYS A 132 19.38 2.82 -5.21
CA CYS A 132 19.61 1.38 -5.14
C CYS A 132 19.60 0.79 -6.55
N GLU A 133 20.69 0.14 -6.89
CA GLU A 133 20.95 -0.50 -8.18
C GLU A 133 20.96 -2.03 -8.04
N PRO A 134 20.45 -2.80 -9.02
CA PRO A 134 20.60 -4.25 -9.06
C PRO A 134 22.06 -4.69 -8.91
N ALA A 135 22.32 -5.59 -7.96
CA ALA A 135 23.62 -6.24 -7.75
C ALA A 135 23.63 -7.71 -8.21
N VAL A 136 22.46 -8.26 -8.54
CA VAL A 136 22.28 -9.62 -9.10
C VAL A 136 21.35 -9.56 -10.31
N PRO A 137 21.34 -10.58 -11.21
CA PRO A 137 20.51 -10.55 -12.43
C PRO A 137 19.00 -10.46 -12.15
N PHE A 138 18.52 -11.20 -11.15
CA PHE A 138 17.10 -11.27 -10.76
C PHE A 138 16.94 -10.83 -9.30
N PRO A 139 17.06 -9.52 -9.01
CA PRO A 139 16.95 -9.01 -7.65
C PRO A 139 15.49 -9.06 -7.19
N CYS A 140 15.25 -9.15 -5.89
CA CYS A 140 13.88 -9.28 -5.38
C CYS A 140 13.00 -8.09 -5.78
N GLY A 141 11.68 -8.31 -5.89
CA GLY A 141 10.69 -7.26 -6.09
C GLY A 141 10.77 -6.52 -7.42
N ARG A 142 11.69 -6.90 -8.32
CA ARG A 142 11.85 -6.29 -9.64
C ARG A 142 11.02 -7.03 -10.68
N VAL A 143 10.32 -6.28 -11.52
CA VAL A 143 9.72 -6.79 -12.75
C VAL A 143 10.72 -6.59 -13.89
N SER A 144 11.15 -7.69 -14.51
CA SER A 144 12.17 -7.67 -15.59
C SER A 144 11.57 -7.68 -16.99
N VAL A 145 10.27 -7.93 -17.12
CA VAL A 145 9.56 -7.90 -18.41
C VAL A 145 9.35 -6.45 -18.84
N SER A 146 10.01 -6.06 -19.92
CA SER A 146 9.76 -4.77 -20.59
C SER A 146 8.29 -4.70 -21.01
N ASN A 147 7.61 -3.61 -20.65
CA ASN A 147 6.22 -3.38 -20.99
C ASN A 147 6.07 -2.94 -22.46
N THR A 148 6.43 -3.84 -23.40
CA THR A 148 6.47 -3.63 -24.85
C THR A 148 5.07 -3.54 -25.49
N ARG A 149 4.06 -3.13 -24.71
CA ARG A 149 2.73 -2.72 -25.14
C ARG A 149 2.39 -1.26 -24.85
N MET A 150 3.30 -0.46 -24.29
CA MET A 150 3.30 0.98 -24.56
C MET A 150 4.14 1.28 -25.82
N LYS A 151 3.60 0.89 -26.98
CA LYS A 151 3.93 1.58 -28.23
C LYS A 151 3.36 2.99 -28.13
N PHE A 152 4.13 3.90 -27.54
CA PHE A 152 4.04 5.29 -27.96
C PHE A 152 4.31 5.30 -29.47
N THR A 153 3.29 5.60 -30.27
CA THR A 153 3.49 6.02 -31.65
C THR A 153 4.25 7.33 -31.60
N ARG A 154 5.58 7.22 -31.70
CA ARG A 154 6.53 8.33 -31.75
C ARG A 154 6.31 9.12 -33.05
N ALA A 155 5.29 9.97 -33.05
CA ALA A 155 5.27 11.19 -33.84
C ALA A 155 5.99 12.29 -33.03
N GLU A 156 7.27 12.07 -32.72
CA GLU A 156 8.14 13.16 -32.29
C GLU A 156 8.70 13.84 -33.54
N THR A 157 8.14 15.02 -33.81
CA THR A 157 8.89 16.25 -34.07
C THR A 157 10.01 16.20 -35.11
N ILE A 158 9.83 16.93 -36.22
CA ILE A 158 10.93 17.65 -36.89
C ILE A 158 10.36 18.81 -37.73
N PHE A 159 11.01 19.96 -37.59
CA PHE A 159 10.84 21.28 -38.24
C PHE A 159 9.56 22.12 -38.07
N SER A 160 9.83 23.25 -37.43
CA SER A 160 9.11 24.53 -37.45
C SER A 160 8.96 25.16 -38.85
N ASN A 161 7.85 25.87 -39.03
CA ASN A 161 7.65 27.07 -39.86
C ASN A 161 8.35 27.14 -41.24
N MET A 162 7.58 27.02 -42.32
CA MET A 162 7.61 28.01 -43.40
C MET A 162 6.32 27.96 -44.24
N ASP A 163 5.74 29.12 -44.54
CA ASP A 163 4.59 29.28 -45.43
C ASP A 163 4.98 29.07 -46.91
N TYR A 164 4.10 28.43 -47.71
CA TYR A 164 3.64 28.99 -48.99
C TYR A 164 2.43 28.21 -49.57
N GLU A 165 1.71 28.82 -50.51
CA GLU A 165 0.40 28.38 -51.01
C GLU A 165 0.41 27.30 -52.12
N ASN A 166 -0.80 26.77 -52.36
CA ASN A 166 -1.40 26.38 -53.65
C ASN A 166 -1.00 25.06 -54.34
N SER A 167 -1.94 24.12 -54.40
CA SER A 167 -2.79 23.83 -55.59
C SER A 167 -3.22 22.35 -55.69
N THR A 168 -4.48 22.13 -56.10
CA THR A 168 -5.06 20.97 -56.86
C THR A 168 -4.43 19.58 -56.69
N GLU A 169 -5.15 18.50 -56.37
CA GLU A 169 -6.44 18.10 -56.97
C GLU A 169 -7.10 16.97 -56.15
N ALA A 170 -8.34 16.62 -56.47
CA ALA A 170 -9.16 15.70 -55.66
C ALA A 170 -9.11 14.25 -56.16
N GLU A 171 -9.22 13.28 -55.24
CA GLU A 171 -9.88 12.02 -55.55
C GLU A 171 -10.76 11.55 -54.39
N ILE A 172 -12.01 11.21 -54.71
CA ILE A 172 -13.04 10.83 -53.76
C ILE A 172 -13.12 9.31 -53.75
N ILE A 173 -12.79 8.69 -52.61
CA ILE A 173 -13.15 7.29 -52.34
C ILE A 173 -14.11 7.27 -51.15
N PHE A 174 -15.37 7.04 -51.46
CA PHE A 174 -16.45 6.90 -50.50
C PHE A 174 -16.64 5.41 -50.21
N ASP A 175 -16.27 4.96 -49.01
CA ASP A 175 -16.57 3.59 -48.57
C ASP A 175 -17.08 3.53 -47.13
N ASN A 176 -18.41 3.53 -47.03
CA ASN A 176 -19.20 2.67 -46.15
C ASN A 176 -18.77 2.59 -44.67
N ILE A 177 -19.21 3.59 -43.89
CA ILE A 177 -19.28 3.51 -42.43
C ILE A 177 -20.31 2.44 -42.02
N ILE A 178 -19.86 1.21 -41.80
CA ILE A 178 -20.57 0.27 -40.93
C ILE A 178 -20.20 0.61 -39.49
N GLN A 179 -21.08 1.33 -38.79
CA GLN A 179 -21.03 1.45 -37.34
C GLN A 179 -21.36 0.09 -36.71
N SER A 180 -20.36 -0.78 -36.57
CA SER A 180 -20.42 -1.87 -35.62
C SER A 180 -20.30 -1.28 -34.21
N ASN A 181 -21.45 -1.02 -33.59
CA ASN A 181 -21.57 -0.86 -32.14
C ASN A 181 -21.23 -2.20 -31.46
N GLN A 182 -19.95 -2.58 -31.45
CA GLN A 182 -19.43 -3.53 -30.47
C GLN A 182 -19.08 -2.76 -29.21
N SER A 183 -20.03 -2.72 -28.29
CA SER A 183 -19.72 -2.51 -26.89
C SER A 183 -18.72 -3.58 -26.45
N SER A 184 -17.46 -3.17 -26.28
CA SER A 184 -16.44 -3.96 -25.61
C SER A 184 -16.87 -4.15 -24.15
N ASN A 185 -17.66 -5.19 -23.90
CA ASN A 185 -17.96 -5.68 -22.56
C ASN A 185 -16.67 -6.30 -22.01
N ASP A 186 -15.79 -5.43 -21.54
CA ASP A 186 -14.49 -5.78 -20.99
C ASP A 186 -14.69 -6.29 -19.55
N VAL A 187 -15.00 -7.58 -19.45
CA VAL A 187 -15.32 -8.25 -18.18
C VAL A 187 -14.01 -8.60 -17.46
N THR A 188 -13.56 -7.65 -16.65
CA THR A 188 -12.43 -7.67 -15.71
C THR A 188 -12.64 -8.72 -14.58
N ARG A 189 -11.58 -9.46 -14.16
CA ARG A 189 -11.72 -10.79 -13.50
C ARG A 189 -10.85 -11.21 -12.30
N ILE A 190 -10.15 -10.33 -11.58
CA ILE A 190 -10.49 -10.28 -10.13
C ILE A 190 -11.84 -9.56 -10.08
N VAL A 191 -12.63 -9.60 -9.00
CA VAL A 191 -13.88 -8.80 -9.02
C VAL A 191 -13.48 -7.33 -9.28
N GLY A 192 -13.84 -6.81 -10.47
CA GLY A 192 -13.34 -5.55 -11.04
C GLY A 192 -11.81 -5.34 -11.10
N GLY A 193 -10.99 -6.39 -11.24
CA GLY A 193 -9.54 -6.33 -11.46
C GLY A 193 -9.11 -6.81 -12.85
N GLU A 194 -7.84 -6.66 -13.22
CA GLU A 194 -7.37 -6.78 -14.61
C GLU A 194 -6.52 -8.04 -14.84
N ASP A 195 -6.48 -8.51 -16.10
CA ASP A 195 -5.54 -9.55 -16.56
C ASP A 195 -4.10 -9.04 -16.40
N ALA A 196 -3.26 -9.79 -15.67
CA ALA A 196 -1.83 -9.51 -15.61
C ALA A 196 -1.15 -9.89 -16.93
N ILE A 197 -0.10 -9.17 -17.32
CA ILE A 197 0.79 -9.62 -18.41
C ILE A 197 1.78 -10.68 -17.88
N ARG A 198 2.23 -11.58 -18.76
CA ARG A 198 3.23 -12.63 -18.44
C ARG A 198 4.46 -12.00 -17.76
N GLY A 199 4.77 -12.47 -16.56
CA GLY A 199 5.89 -11.97 -15.74
C GLY A 199 5.70 -10.60 -15.07
N GLN A 200 4.47 -10.05 -15.02
CA GLN A 200 4.18 -8.81 -14.27
C GLN A 200 4.29 -8.98 -12.75
N PHE A 201 3.95 -10.17 -12.25
CA PHE A 201 4.04 -10.55 -10.82
C PHE A 201 4.91 -11.81 -10.69
N PRO A 202 6.23 -11.74 -10.97
CA PRO A 202 7.09 -12.92 -11.11
C PRO A 202 7.38 -13.64 -9.78
N TRP A 203 6.91 -13.07 -8.66
CA TRP A 203 6.91 -13.70 -7.33
C TRP A 203 5.64 -14.50 -7.04
N GLN A 204 4.59 -14.37 -7.86
CA GLN A 204 3.36 -15.14 -7.70
C GLN A 204 3.64 -16.63 -7.92
N VAL A 205 3.05 -17.48 -7.07
CA VAL A 205 2.94 -18.91 -7.35
C VAL A 205 1.49 -19.37 -7.21
N LEU A 206 1.15 -20.42 -7.95
CA LEU A 206 -0.03 -21.23 -7.75
C LEU A 206 0.33 -22.39 -6.82
N LEU A 207 -0.49 -22.62 -5.80
CA LEU A 207 -0.47 -23.84 -4.99
C LEU A 207 -1.56 -24.76 -5.53
N SER A 208 -1.16 -25.93 -6.00
CA SER A 208 -2.06 -26.98 -6.48
C SER A 208 -2.04 -28.15 -5.49
N ASP A 209 -3.21 -28.57 -5.04
CA ASP A 209 -3.42 -29.85 -4.37
C ASP A 209 -4.08 -30.88 -5.29
N GLU A 210 -3.99 -32.17 -4.92
CA GLU A 210 -4.51 -33.29 -5.71
C GLU A 210 -6.06 -33.40 -5.70
N ILE A 211 -6.80 -32.46 -5.07
CA ILE A 211 -8.18 -32.70 -4.60
C ILE A 211 -9.23 -31.66 -5.08
N ASP A 212 -8.82 -30.49 -5.60
CA ASP A 212 -9.63 -29.35 -6.14
C ASP A 212 -9.40 -28.01 -5.40
N GLY A 213 -8.39 -27.92 -4.53
CA GLY A 213 -8.02 -26.69 -3.82
C GLY A 213 -6.84 -25.96 -4.46
N PHE A 214 -7.06 -24.74 -4.94
CA PHE A 214 -5.99 -23.83 -5.31
C PHE A 214 -5.89 -22.66 -4.32
N CYS A 215 -4.65 -22.25 -4.04
CA CYS A 215 -4.29 -21.06 -3.26
C CYS A 215 -3.16 -20.32 -3.99
N GLY A 216 -2.95 -19.06 -3.63
CA GLY A 216 -1.75 -18.31 -4.00
C GLY A 216 -0.58 -18.56 -3.04
N GLY A 217 0.60 -18.08 -3.45
CA GLY A 217 1.77 -17.93 -2.60
C GLY A 217 2.68 -16.82 -3.12
N SER A 218 3.80 -16.59 -2.44
CA SER A 218 4.86 -15.68 -2.92
C SER A 218 6.25 -16.25 -2.71
N ILE A 219 7.10 -16.20 -3.74
CA ILE A 219 8.50 -16.65 -3.69
C ILE A 219 9.30 -15.73 -2.76
N ILE A 220 9.92 -16.30 -1.72
CA ILE A 220 10.83 -15.58 -0.81
C ILE A 220 12.27 -15.68 -1.29
N ASN A 221 12.66 -16.85 -1.78
CA ASN A 221 13.91 -17.13 -2.49
C ASN A 221 13.72 -18.41 -3.32
N GLU A 222 14.78 -18.88 -3.97
CA GLU A 222 14.79 -20.09 -4.80
C GLU A 222 14.27 -21.37 -4.10
N LYS A 223 14.33 -21.48 -2.78
CA LYS A 223 13.91 -22.67 -2.02
C LYS A 223 12.65 -22.48 -1.17
N TRP A 224 12.16 -21.26 -1.01
CA TRP A 224 11.13 -20.93 -0.03
C TRP A 224 10.00 -20.08 -0.61
N VAL A 225 8.77 -20.52 -0.35
CA VAL A 225 7.53 -19.79 -0.64
C VAL A 225 6.81 -19.46 0.67
N VAL A 226 6.16 -18.29 0.73
CA VAL A 226 5.21 -17.94 1.80
C VAL A 226 3.78 -18.05 1.28
N THR A 227 2.85 -18.46 2.14
CA THR A 227 1.41 -18.56 1.84
C THR A 227 0.59 -18.40 3.13
N ALA A 228 -0.73 -18.60 3.07
CA ALA A 228 -1.62 -18.66 4.22
C ALA A 228 -1.58 -20.07 4.85
N ALA A 229 -1.64 -20.15 6.17
CA ALA A 229 -1.60 -21.44 6.88
C ALA A 229 -2.88 -22.26 6.67
N HIS A 230 -4.03 -21.61 6.44
CA HIS A 230 -5.29 -22.30 6.18
C HIS A 230 -5.36 -22.98 4.80
N CYS A 231 -4.42 -22.69 3.89
CA CYS A 231 -4.25 -23.43 2.63
C CYS A 231 -3.61 -24.82 2.86
N LEU A 232 -2.98 -25.06 4.02
CA LEU A 232 -2.34 -26.33 4.33
C LEU A 232 -3.36 -27.35 4.86
N LYS A 233 -3.62 -28.40 4.08
CA LYS A 233 -4.48 -29.53 4.47
C LYS A 233 -3.60 -30.68 5.00
N PRO A 234 -3.84 -31.20 6.24
CA PRO A 234 -3.08 -32.33 6.77
C PRO A 234 -3.16 -33.57 5.86
N GLY A 235 -2.02 -34.20 5.59
CA GLY A 235 -1.93 -35.41 4.77
C GLY A 235 -2.06 -35.22 3.25
N VAL A 236 -2.27 -33.99 2.78
CA VAL A 236 -2.39 -33.67 1.34
C VAL A 236 -1.05 -33.18 0.81
N LYS A 237 -0.62 -33.70 -0.36
CA LYS A 237 0.56 -33.19 -1.05
C LYS A 237 0.25 -31.86 -1.74
N ILE A 238 1.21 -30.94 -1.71
CA ILE A 238 1.11 -29.63 -2.34
C ILE A 238 2.23 -29.51 -3.38
N THR A 239 1.84 -29.12 -4.58
CA THR A 239 2.77 -28.72 -5.66
C THR A 239 2.74 -27.20 -5.78
N VAL A 240 3.92 -26.59 -5.86
CA VAL A 240 4.10 -25.17 -6.18
C VAL A 240 4.36 -25.04 -7.67
N VAL A 241 3.63 -24.15 -8.34
CA VAL A 241 3.91 -23.74 -9.73
C VAL A 241 4.30 -22.27 -9.74
N ALA A 242 5.56 -22.00 -10.05
CA ALA A 242 6.09 -20.65 -10.26
C ALA A 242 6.20 -20.35 -11.77
N GLY A 243 6.09 -19.08 -12.18
CA GLY A 243 6.15 -18.71 -13.61
C GLY A 243 4.88 -19.06 -14.40
N GLU A 244 3.80 -19.35 -13.68
CA GLU A 244 2.44 -19.59 -14.19
C GLU A 244 1.79 -18.28 -14.67
N HIS A 245 0.96 -18.34 -15.71
CA HIS A 245 0.17 -17.21 -16.19
C HIS A 245 -1.25 -17.64 -16.58
N ASN A 246 -1.42 -18.53 -17.56
CA ASN A 246 -2.71 -19.10 -17.93
C ASN A 246 -2.83 -20.58 -17.54
N THR A 247 -3.60 -20.90 -16.49
CA THR A 247 -3.75 -22.26 -15.95
C THR A 247 -4.50 -23.24 -16.86
N GLU A 248 -5.08 -22.76 -17.97
CA GLU A 248 -5.71 -23.61 -19.00
C GLU A 248 -4.73 -23.95 -20.15
N GLU A 249 -3.57 -23.29 -20.21
CA GLU A 249 -2.50 -23.56 -21.16
C GLU A 249 -1.32 -24.29 -20.47
N THR A 250 -0.33 -24.70 -21.26
CA THR A 250 0.99 -25.03 -20.74
C THR A 250 1.99 -24.19 -21.50
N GLU A 251 2.61 -23.28 -20.78
CA GLU A 251 3.61 -22.35 -21.27
C GLU A 251 5.02 -22.96 -21.04
N PRO A 252 6.10 -22.32 -21.52
CA PRO A 252 7.47 -22.79 -21.27
C PRO A 252 8.11 -22.14 -20.02
N THR A 253 7.35 -21.41 -19.21
CA THR A 253 7.87 -20.58 -18.10
C THR A 253 7.69 -21.23 -16.72
N GLU A 254 6.82 -22.23 -16.63
CA GLU A 254 6.38 -22.86 -15.40
C GLU A 254 7.46 -23.76 -14.79
N GLN A 255 7.62 -23.61 -13.49
CA GLN A 255 8.50 -24.43 -12.67
C GLN A 255 7.67 -25.08 -11.58
N LYS A 256 7.37 -26.37 -11.77
CA LYS A 256 6.67 -27.21 -10.81
C LYS A 256 7.69 -27.74 -9.78
N ARG A 257 7.35 -27.66 -8.49
CA ARG A 257 8.18 -28.11 -7.35
C ARG A 257 7.31 -28.76 -6.29
N ASN A 258 7.78 -29.85 -5.69
CA ASN A 258 7.08 -30.48 -4.59
C ASN A 258 7.43 -29.78 -3.27
N VAL A 259 6.47 -29.68 -2.35
CA VAL A 259 6.73 -29.20 -0.99
C VAL A 259 7.27 -30.35 -0.12
N ILE A 260 8.52 -30.25 0.33
CA ILE A 260 9.14 -31.23 1.24
C ILE A 260 8.90 -30.92 2.71
N ARG A 261 8.65 -29.65 3.05
CA ARG A 261 8.36 -29.21 4.42
C ARG A 261 7.44 -28.00 4.40
N ALA A 262 6.32 -28.12 5.11
CA ALA A 262 5.40 -27.01 5.35
C ALA A 262 5.49 -26.57 6.82
N ILE A 263 5.67 -25.27 7.06
CA ILE A 263 5.86 -24.67 8.39
C ILE A 263 4.76 -23.62 8.60
N PRO A 264 3.58 -23.98 9.14
CA PRO A 264 2.64 -22.98 9.65
C PRO A 264 3.28 -22.20 10.80
N HIS A 265 2.85 -20.95 11.01
CA HIS A 265 3.31 -20.16 12.14
C HIS A 265 3.03 -20.88 13.47
N HIS A 266 3.95 -20.80 14.44
CA HIS A 266 3.85 -21.54 15.70
C HIS A 266 2.63 -21.13 16.56
N SER A 267 2.08 -19.94 16.34
CA SER A 267 0.83 -19.46 16.98
C SER A 267 -0.45 -19.75 16.14
N TYR A 268 -0.33 -20.39 14.97
CA TYR A 268 -1.47 -20.79 14.17
C TYR A 268 -2.15 -22.00 14.79
N ASN A 269 -3.47 -21.94 14.97
CA ASN A 269 -4.26 -23.07 15.47
C ASN A 269 -5.65 -23.08 14.82
N ALA A 270 -5.81 -23.92 13.81
CA ALA A 270 -7.06 -24.04 13.05
C ALA A 270 -8.28 -24.46 13.89
N SER A 271 -8.07 -25.20 14.98
CA SER A 271 -9.12 -25.64 15.90
C SER A 271 -9.63 -24.52 16.82
N VAL A 272 -8.83 -23.48 17.04
CA VAL A 272 -9.20 -22.30 17.86
C VAL A 272 -9.68 -21.16 16.96
N ASN A 273 -8.89 -20.81 15.92
CA ASN A 273 -9.25 -19.80 14.94
C ASN A 273 -8.47 -20.04 13.63
N LYS A 274 -9.17 -20.53 12.60
CA LYS A 274 -8.64 -20.80 11.25
C LYS A 274 -7.90 -19.64 10.59
N TYR A 275 -8.13 -18.39 11.01
CA TYR A 275 -7.57 -17.21 10.36
C TYR A 275 -6.63 -16.39 11.26
N SER A 276 -6.47 -16.76 12.54
CA SER A 276 -5.51 -16.09 13.42
C SER A 276 -4.10 -16.62 13.19
N HIS A 277 -3.11 -15.73 13.06
CA HIS A 277 -1.73 -16.08 12.66
C HIS A 277 -1.65 -16.90 11.36
N ASP A 278 -2.54 -16.59 10.41
CA ASP A 278 -2.68 -17.29 9.14
C ASP A 278 -1.55 -16.94 8.16
N ILE A 279 -0.42 -17.61 8.36
CA ILE A 279 0.79 -17.55 7.53
C ILE A 279 1.58 -18.86 7.67
N ALA A 280 2.08 -19.37 6.55
CA ALA A 280 2.95 -20.54 6.49
C ALA A 280 4.10 -20.35 5.49
N LEU A 281 5.15 -21.15 5.67
CA LEU A 281 6.28 -21.26 4.75
C LEU A 281 6.34 -22.66 4.16
N LEU A 282 6.70 -22.74 2.88
CA LEU A 282 6.86 -23.98 2.13
C LEU A 282 8.31 -24.08 1.64
N GLU A 283 8.97 -25.19 1.95
CA GLU A 283 10.29 -25.54 1.44
C GLU A 283 10.16 -26.46 0.23
N LEU A 284 10.88 -26.13 -0.84
CA LEU A 284 10.82 -26.83 -2.13
C LEU A 284 11.86 -27.96 -2.21
N ASP A 285 11.47 -29.08 -2.82
CA ASP A 285 12.34 -30.22 -3.14
C ASP A 285 13.60 -29.81 -3.90
N GLU A 286 13.44 -29.00 -4.94
CA GLU A 286 14.50 -28.45 -5.78
C GLU A 286 14.42 -26.92 -5.83
N PRO A 287 15.56 -26.21 -5.99
CA PRO A 287 15.53 -24.76 -6.13
C PRO A 287 14.82 -24.33 -7.42
N LEU A 288 14.17 -23.18 -7.39
CA LEU A 288 13.64 -22.48 -8.56
C LEU A 288 14.80 -21.82 -9.33
N MET A 289 14.79 -21.98 -10.66
CA MET A 289 15.69 -21.27 -11.56
C MET A 289 15.17 -19.85 -11.75
N LEU A 290 15.78 -18.89 -11.05
CA LEU A 290 15.34 -17.49 -11.11
C LEU A 290 15.50 -16.91 -12.53
N ASN A 291 14.45 -16.26 -13.02
CA ASN A 291 14.39 -15.64 -14.33
C ASN A 291 13.34 -14.51 -14.36
N SER A 292 13.11 -13.88 -15.53
CA SER A 292 12.15 -12.75 -15.67
C SER A 292 10.69 -13.06 -15.30
N TYR A 293 10.30 -14.34 -15.25
CA TYR A 293 8.97 -14.83 -14.85
C TYR A 293 8.95 -15.44 -13.44
N VAL A 294 10.14 -15.73 -12.86
CA VAL A 294 10.33 -16.38 -11.56
C VAL A 294 11.37 -15.59 -10.77
N THR A 295 10.92 -14.62 -9.98
CA THR A 295 11.77 -13.69 -9.21
C THR A 295 11.17 -13.46 -7.82
N PRO A 296 11.95 -13.55 -6.71
CA PRO A 296 11.41 -13.42 -5.35
C PRO A 296 10.82 -12.04 -5.05
N ILE A 297 9.87 -11.95 -4.11
CA ILE A 297 9.38 -10.67 -3.58
C ILE A 297 10.34 -10.14 -2.50
N CYS A 298 10.54 -8.81 -2.42
CA CYS A 298 11.35 -8.27 -1.34
C CYS A 298 10.62 -8.27 0.01
N ILE A 299 11.35 -8.62 1.07
CA ILE A 299 10.90 -8.48 2.46
C ILE A 299 11.81 -7.48 3.18
N ALA A 300 11.26 -6.29 3.47
CA ALA A 300 11.92 -5.25 4.25
C ALA A 300 12.11 -5.65 5.74
N ASP A 301 12.59 -4.74 6.58
CA ASP A 301 12.50 -4.94 8.03
C ASP A 301 11.08 -4.65 8.57
N ARG A 302 10.80 -5.00 9.83
CA ARG A 302 9.48 -4.84 10.44
C ARG A 302 8.98 -3.39 10.42
N GLU A 303 9.88 -2.41 10.53
CA GLU A 303 9.53 -1.00 10.50
C GLU A 303 9.14 -0.60 9.07
N TYR A 304 10.00 -0.88 8.10
CA TYR A 304 9.76 -0.54 6.71
C TYR A 304 8.56 -1.26 6.09
N THR A 305 8.33 -2.55 6.35
CA THR A 305 7.10 -3.24 5.91
C THR A 305 5.84 -2.57 6.46
N ASN A 306 5.90 -1.99 7.67
CA ASN A 306 4.77 -1.28 8.27
C ASN A 306 4.63 0.17 7.76
N ILE A 307 5.72 0.81 7.32
CA ILE A 307 5.71 2.11 6.63
C ILE A 307 5.11 1.96 5.23
N PHE A 308 5.59 0.98 4.45
CA PHE A 308 5.10 0.72 3.09
C PHE A 308 3.61 0.40 3.07
N LEU A 309 3.13 -0.44 4.00
CA LEU A 309 1.68 -0.70 4.14
C LEU A 309 0.87 0.59 4.37
N LYS A 310 1.43 1.59 5.08
CA LYS A 310 0.79 2.88 5.34
C LYS A 310 0.82 3.86 4.17
N PHE A 311 1.47 3.54 3.05
CA PHE A 311 1.36 4.33 1.81
C PHE A 311 -0.06 4.34 1.24
N GLY A 312 -0.94 3.45 1.74
CA GLY A 312 -2.38 3.54 1.54
C GLY A 312 -2.91 2.78 0.34
N TYR A 313 -2.03 2.23 -0.52
CA TYR A 313 -2.40 1.34 -1.62
C TYR A 313 -1.44 0.16 -1.71
N GLY A 314 -1.96 -0.98 -2.16
CA GLY A 314 -1.19 -2.15 -2.55
C GLY A 314 -1.80 -2.85 -3.76
N TYR A 315 -1.05 -3.78 -4.33
CA TYR A 315 -1.52 -4.69 -5.37
C TYR A 315 -1.71 -6.08 -4.79
N VAL A 316 -2.79 -6.73 -5.18
CA VAL A 316 -3.10 -8.14 -4.88
C VAL A 316 -3.21 -8.89 -6.20
N SER A 317 -2.82 -10.17 -6.20
CA SER A 317 -2.87 -11.01 -7.40
C SER A 317 -3.16 -12.47 -7.08
N GLY A 318 -3.81 -13.16 -8.02
CA GLY A 318 -4.19 -14.55 -7.87
C GLY A 318 -5.10 -15.05 -9.00
N TRP A 319 -5.48 -16.33 -8.92
CA TRP A 319 -6.39 -17.01 -9.85
C TRP A 319 -7.78 -17.26 -9.21
N GLY A 320 -8.12 -16.50 -8.16
CA GLY A 320 -9.35 -16.64 -7.39
C GLY A 320 -10.64 -16.47 -8.21
N ARG A 321 -11.76 -16.64 -7.50
CA ARG A 321 -13.08 -16.51 -8.11
C ARG A 321 -13.33 -15.08 -8.60
N VAL A 322 -13.71 -14.98 -9.86
CA VAL A 322 -13.79 -13.71 -10.60
C VAL A 322 -15.07 -12.92 -10.33
N PHE A 323 -16.05 -13.59 -9.71
CA PHE A 323 -17.25 -13.01 -9.10
C PHE A 323 -17.64 -13.86 -7.88
N ASN A 324 -18.46 -13.32 -6.98
CA ASN A 324 -18.91 -14.04 -5.78
C ASN A 324 -19.60 -15.37 -6.17
N ARG A 325 -19.11 -16.49 -5.62
CA ARG A 325 -19.50 -17.88 -5.97
C ARG A 325 -19.30 -18.27 -7.45
N GLY A 326 -18.46 -17.54 -8.18
CA GLY A 326 -18.18 -17.77 -9.59
C GLY A 326 -17.12 -18.81 -9.91
N ARG A 327 -16.75 -18.84 -11.20
CA ARG A 327 -15.57 -19.58 -11.68
C ARG A 327 -14.28 -18.87 -11.26
N SER A 328 -13.20 -19.64 -11.16
CA SER A 328 -11.83 -19.16 -11.01
C SER A 328 -11.37 -18.43 -12.28
N ALA A 329 -10.33 -17.61 -12.18
CA ALA A 329 -9.65 -17.07 -13.37
C ALA A 329 -8.68 -18.11 -13.94
N SER A 330 -8.60 -18.22 -15.26
CA SER A 330 -7.55 -19.00 -15.93
C SER A 330 -6.27 -18.19 -16.10
N ILE A 331 -6.40 -16.96 -16.60
CA ILE A 331 -5.33 -15.96 -16.65
C ILE A 331 -5.14 -15.30 -15.28
N LEU A 332 -3.88 -15.15 -14.83
CA LEU A 332 -3.52 -14.46 -13.59
C LEU A 332 -4.13 -13.05 -13.54
N GLN A 333 -4.80 -12.73 -12.45
CA GLN A 333 -5.48 -11.45 -12.26
C GLN A 333 -4.75 -10.60 -11.24
N TYR A 334 -4.94 -9.28 -11.34
CA TYR A 334 -4.43 -8.34 -10.34
C TYR A 334 -5.41 -7.20 -10.05
N LEU A 335 -5.33 -6.64 -8.84
CA LEU A 335 -6.16 -5.52 -8.41
C LEU A 335 -5.35 -4.58 -7.51
N LYS A 336 -5.51 -3.27 -7.72
CA LYS A 336 -5.02 -2.23 -6.80
C LYS A 336 -6.07 -1.96 -5.72
N VAL A 337 -5.74 -2.19 -4.46
CA VAL A 337 -6.65 -2.02 -3.31
C VAL A 337 -6.14 -0.91 -2.37
N PRO A 338 -7.01 -0.03 -1.85
CA PRO A 338 -6.66 0.93 -0.81
C PRO A 338 -6.65 0.27 0.57
N LEU A 339 -5.74 0.70 1.45
CA LEU A 339 -5.74 0.36 2.87
C LEU A 339 -6.97 0.99 3.55
N VAL A 340 -7.72 0.20 4.31
CA VAL A 340 -8.88 0.67 5.06
C VAL A 340 -8.48 0.97 6.50
N ASP A 341 -9.01 2.07 7.06
CA ASP A 341 -8.74 2.44 8.45
C ASP A 341 -9.26 1.39 9.44
N ARG A 342 -8.61 1.28 10.60
CA ARG A 342 -8.91 0.22 11.56
C ARG A 342 -10.32 0.31 12.16
N ALA A 343 -10.91 1.51 12.29
CA ALA A 343 -12.24 1.69 12.87
C ALA A 343 -13.34 1.31 11.86
N THR A 344 -13.16 1.60 10.58
CA THR A 344 -14.06 1.15 9.51
C THR A 344 -13.94 -0.36 9.29
N CYS A 345 -12.72 -0.89 9.26
CA CYS A 345 -12.42 -2.32 9.19
C CYS A 345 -13.03 -3.14 10.36
N LEU A 346 -13.09 -2.58 11.57
CA LEU A 346 -13.75 -3.22 12.72
C LEU A 346 -15.29 -3.11 12.67
N ARG A 347 -15.85 -2.09 12.00
CA ARG A 347 -17.31 -1.90 11.86
C ARG A 347 -17.92 -2.69 10.71
N SER A 348 -17.14 -3.09 9.71
CA SER A 348 -17.61 -3.86 8.54
C SER A 348 -17.94 -5.32 8.84
N THR A 349 -17.43 -5.89 9.95
CA THR A 349 -17.51 -7.32 10.24
C THR A 349 -18.03 -7.61 11.66
N LYS A 350 -18.61 -8.80 11.85
CA LYS A 350 -18.92 -9.36 13.17
C LYS A 350 -17.73 -10.12 13.78
N PHE A 351 -16.71 -10.44 12.98
CA PHE A 351 -15.54 -11.19 13.41
C PHE A 351 -14.46 -10.28 14.00
N THR A 352 -13.59 -10.81 14.86
CA THR A 352 -12.53 -10.03 15.51
C THR A 352 -11.35 -9.81 14.55
N ILE A 353 -11.07 -8.55 14.20
CA ILE A 353 -9.86 -8.19 13.43
C ILE A 353 -8.68 -7.92 14.37
N TYR A 354 -7.73 -8.84 14.43
CA TYR A 354 -6.56 -8.75 15.31
C TYR A 354 -5.55 -7.67 14.89
N ASN A 355 -4.60 -7.36 15.77
CA ASN A 355 -3.50 -6.40 15.52
C ASN A 355 -2.44 -6.92 14.51
N HIS A 356 -2.50 -8.21 14.18
CA HIS A 356 -1.71 -8.86 13.14
C HIS A 356 -2.46 -9.01 11.80
N MET A 357 -3.59 -8.31 11.65
CA MET A 357 -4.38 -8.24 10.42
C MET A 357 -4.52 -6.78 9.93
N PHE A 358 -4.99 -6.59 8.71
CA PHE A 358 -5.53 -5.34 8.19
C PHE A 358 -6.64 -5.60 7.15
N CYS A 359 -7.46 -4.59 6.87
CA CYS A 359 -8.42 -4.61 5.77
C CYS A 359 -7.89 -3.80 4.58
N ALA A 360 -8.18 -4.24 3.36
CA ALA A 360 -8.01 -3.44 2.15
C ALA A 360 -9.18 -3.69 1.18
N GLY A 361 -9.56 -2.67 0.40
CA GLY A 361 -10.70 -2.75 -0.53
C GLY A 361 -11.55 -1.49 -0.56
N PHE A 362 -12.52 -1.44 -1.46
CA PHE A 362 -13.32 -0.23 -1.74
C PHE A 362 -14.64 -0.23 -0.97
N HIS A 363 -15.03 0.92 -0.40
CA HIS A 363 -16.26 1.01 0.41
C HIS A 363 -17.52 0.63 -0.37
N GLU A 364 -17.61 1.03 -1.64
CA GLU A 364 -18.72 0.70 -2.54
C GLU A 364 -18.80 -0.78 -2.93
N GLY A 365 -17.80 -1.60 -2.55
CA GLY A 365 -17.66 -2.96 -3.07
C GLY A 365 -17.24 -2.93 -4.54
N GLY A 366 -17.71 -3.90 -5.32
CA GLY A 366 -17.41 -4.06 -6.75
C GLY A 366 -15.97 -4.45 -7.07
N LYS A 367 -15.02 -4.22 -6.15
CA LYS A 367 -13.60 -4.57 -6.28
C LYS A 367 -13.02 -5.18 -5.00
N ASP A 368 -12.65 -6.46 -5.06
CA ASP A 368 -12.08 -7.21 -3.92
C ASP A 368 -11.39 -8.52 -4.34
N SER A 369 -10.48 -9.00 -3.50
CA SER A 369 -9.96 -10.38 -3.54
C SER A 369 -11.06 -11.40 -3.20
N CYS A 370 -10.97 -12.63 -3.69
CA CYS A 370 -12.00 -13.65 -3.48
C CYS A 370 -11.43 -15.03 -3.15
N GLN A 371 -12.32 -16.02 -2.98
CA GLN A 371 -11.95 -17.40 -2.68
C GLN A 371 -11.02 -17.96 -3.78
N GLY A 372 -9.88 -18.51 -3.36
CA GLY A 372 -8.81 -19.00 -4.23
C GLY A 372 -7.59 -18.08 -4.33
N ASP A 373 -7.75 -16.79 -4.00
CA ASP A 373 -6.60 -15.86 -3.89
C ASP A 373 -5.83 -16.03 -2.55
N SER A 374 -6.43 -16.72 -1.57
CA SER A 374 -5.84 -17.03 -0.26
C SER A 374 -4.39 -17.48 -0.36
N GLY A 375 -3.52 -16.90 0.47
CA GLY A 375 -2.08 -17.14 0.45
C GLY A 375 -1.31 -16.31 -0.57
N GLY A 376 -1.99 -15.70 -1.54
CA GLY A 376 -1.40 -14.79 -2.51
C GLY A 376 -0.85 -13.49 -1.88
N PRO A 377 -0.02 -12.75 -2.64
CA PRO A 377 0.61 -11.52 -2.20
C PRO A 377 -0.41 -10.38 -1.98
N HIS A 378 -0.14 -9.56 -0.96
CA HIS A 378 -0.42 -8.13 -1.02
C HIS A 378 0.93 -7.39 -1.00
N VAL A 379 1.26 -6.69 -2.08
CA VAL A 379 2.54 -5.98 -2.27
C VAL A 379 2.35 -4.48 -2.36
N THR A 380 3.36 -3.74 -1.90
CA THR A 380 3.47 -2.29 -2.09
C THR A 380 4.71 -2.00 -2.93
N GLU A 381 4.52 -1.30 -4.04
CA GLU A 381 5.63 -0.84 -4.89
C GLU A 381 6.26 0.43 -4.31
N VAL A 382 7.59 0.48 -4.30
CA VAL A 382 8.40 1.59 -3.79
C VAL A 382 9.55 1.83 -4.78
N GLU A 383 9.50 2.95 -5.51
CA GLU A 383 10.54 3.34 -6.49
C GLU A 383 10.94 2.22 -7.47
N GLY A 384 9.95 1.52 -8.03
CA GLY A 384 10.14 0.39 -8.95
C GLY A 384 10.57 -0.93 -8.30
N THR A 385 10.47 -1.06 -6.97
CA THR A 385 10.73 -2.29 -6.23
C THR A 385 9.50 -2.69 -5.40
N SER A 386 8.95 -3.87 -5.64
CA SER A 386 7.81 -4.40 -4.89
C SER A 386 8.23 -5.07 -3.58
N PHE A 387 7.55 -4.73 -2.49
CA PHE A 387 7.74 -5.31 -1.16
C PHE A 387 6.49 -6.00 -0.65
N LEU A 388 6.64 -7.18 -0.04
CA LEU A 388 5.54 -7.92 0.57
C LEU A 388 5.07 -7.21 1.85
N THR A 389 3.81 -6.75 1.86
CA THR A 389 3.21 -6.02 2.98
C THR A 389 2.03 -6.76 3.63
N GLY A 390 1.38 -7.65 2.89
CA GLY A 390 0.37 -8.57 3.41
C GLY A 390 0.32 -9.91 2.68
N ILE A 391 -0.50 -10.81 3.21
CA ILE A 391 -0.89 -12.08 2.58
C ILE A 391 -2.42 -12.15 2.60
N ILE A 392 -3.02 -12.53 1.48
CA ILE A 392 -4.48 -12.68 1.34
C ILE A 392 -4.93 -13.80 2.29
N SER A 393 -5.88 -13.54 3.18
CA SER A 393 -6.25 -14.47 4.26
C SER A 393 -7.73 -14.87 4.22
N TRP A 394 -8.67 -13.92 4.35
CA TRP A 394 -10.10 -14.23 4.29
C TRP A 394 -10.96 -12.99 3.96
N GLY A 395 -12.26 -13.21 3.72
CA GLY A 395 -13.25 -12.16 3.53
C GLY A 395 -14.66 -12.66 3.87
N GLU A 396 -15.61 -11.73 4.05
CA GLU A 396 -17.04 -12.04 4.16
C GLU A 396 -17.72 -11.74 2.83
N GLU A 397 -17.96 -12.79 2.04
CA GLU A 397 -18.35 -12.67 0.62
C GLU A 397 -17.26 -11.93 -0.20
N CYS A 398 -17.48 -11.68 -1.49
CA CYS A 398 -16.50 -11.02 -2.34
C CYS A 398 -17.09 -9.74 -2.94
N ALA A 399 -16.40 -8.61 -2.75
CA ALA A 399 -16.74 -7.31 -3.34
C ALA A 399 -18.14 -6.77 -3.00
N VAL A 400 -18.65 -7.11 -1.81
CA VAL A 400 -19.93 -6.60 -1.30
C VAL A 400 -19.73 -5.19 -0.71
N LYS A 401 -20.67 -4.28 -0.96
CA LYS A 401 -20.64 -2.92 -0.40
C LYS A 401 -20.51 -2.95 1.13
N GLY A 402 -19.57 -2.18 1.67
CA GLY A 402 -19.27 -2.14 3.10
C GLY A 402 -18.50 -3.34 3.66
N LYS A 403 -18.05 -4.27 2.81
CA LYS A 403 -17.12 -5.37 3.14
C LYS A 403 -15.74 -5.10 2.54
N TYR A 404 -14.74 -5.79 3.08
CA TYR A 404 -13.32 -5.65 2.70
C TYR A 404 -12.61 -6.99 2.85
N GLY A 405 -11.66 -7.28 1.96
CA GLY A 405 -10.70 -8.37 2.15
C GLY A 405 -9.84 -8.16 3.39
N ILE A 406 -9.53 -9.25 4.09
CA ILE A 406 -8.74 -9.30 5.31
C ILE A 406 -7.40 -9.99 5.03
N TYR A 407 -6.33 -9.33 5.46
CA TYR A 407 -4.96 -9.67 5.11
C TYR A 407 -4.11 -9.89 6.36
N THR A 408 -3.27 -10.92 6.35
CA THR A 408 -2.25 -11.14 7.37
C THR A 408 -1.16 -10.08 7.24
N LYS A 409 -0.88 -9.34 8.33
CA LYS A 409 0.06 -8.20 8.34
C LYS A 409 1.52 -8.69 8.43
N VAL A 410 2.21 -8.73 7.30
CA VAL A 410 3.56 -9.32 7.18
C VAL A 410 4.59 -8.66 8.09
N SER A 411 4.45 -7.38 8.43
CA SER A 411 5.36 -6.69 9.38
C SER A 411 5.42 -7.33 10.78
N ARG A 412 4.44 -8.17 11.15
CA ARG A 412 4.47 -8.97 12.40
C ARG A 412 5.31 -10.23 12.30
N TYR A 413 5.61 -10.71 11.09
CA TYR A 413 6.20 -12.02 10.82
C TYR A 413 7.57 -11.96 10.11
N VAL A 414 8.01 -10.78 9.64
CA VAL A 414 9.31 -10.57 8.96
C VAL A 414 10.47 -11.32 9.61
N ASN A 415 10.61 -11.25 10.93
CA ASN A 415 11.72 -11.90 11.65
C ASN A 415 11.63 -13.44 11.57
N TRP A 416 10.43 -14.00 11.75
CA TRP A 416 10.20 -15.45 11.64
C TRP A 416 10.43 -15.95 10.21
N ILE A 417 9.99 -15.19 9.19
CA ILE A 417 10.29 -15.50 7.78
C ILE A 417 11.81 -15.53 7.58
N LYS A 418 12.51 -14.45 7.93
CA LYS A 418 13.98 -14.32 7.77
C LYS A 418 14.78 -15.30 8.63
N GLU A 419 14.21 -15.85 9.69
CA GLU A 419 14.84 -16.92 10.48
C GLU A 419 14.71 -18.27 9.78
N LYS A 420 13.51 -18.62 9.29
CA LYS A 420 13.22 -19.94 8.73
C LYS A 420 13.65 -20.10 7.26
N THR A 421 13.69 -19.03 6.47
CA THR A 421 14.05 -19.07 5.04
C THR A 421 15.51 -18.73 4.75
N LYS A 422 16.41 -18.81 5.74
CA LYS A 422 17.86 -18.67 5.48
C LYS A 422 18.34 -19.84 4.63
N LEU A 423 18.97 -19.52 3.50
CA LEU A 423 19.82 -20.47 2.79
C LEU A 423 21.13 -20.59 3.59
N THR A 424 21.50 -21.82 3.94
CA THR A 424 22.70 -22.18 4.72
C THR A 424 23.88 -22.47 3.81
#